data_AF-A0A444J0C3-F1
#
_entry.id   AF-A0A444J0C3-F1
#
_cell.length_a   1.000
_cell.length_b   1.000
_cell.length_c   1.000
_cell.angle_alpha   90.00
_cell.angle_beta   90.00
_cell.angle_gamma   90.00
#
_symmetry.space_group_name_H-M   'P 1'
#
loop_
_entity.id
_entity.type
_entity.pdbx_description
1 polymer ?
#
loop_
_entity_poly.entity_id
_entity_poly.type
_entity_poly.pdbx_seq_one_letter_code
_entity_poly.pdbx_strand_id
1 'polypeptide(L)' 'MTSSLIEGILWLIFRCIIQILCFYTGEIIISILTAGKKKPRWDYSSDTSVTKFYVLAEISTWIGFVFWIFTIGFIARLMI' A
#
# COMPACT_ATOMS: atom_id res chain seq x y z
N MET A 1 -7.14 10.69 -30.40
CA MET A 1 -6.94 9.23 -30.25
C MET A 1 -5.64 8.91 -29.51
N THR A 2 -4.53 9.63 -29.76
CA THR A 2 -3.28 9.51 -28.99
C THR A 2 -3.38 10.09 -27.57
N SER A 3 -4.09 11.20 -27.38
CA SER A 3 -4.33 11.82 -26.05
C SER A 3 -5.03 10.88 -25.07
N SER A 4 -6.09 10.20 -25.51
CA SER A 4 -6.86 9.26 -24.67
C SER A 4 -6.07 8.03 -24.24
N LEU A 5 -5.12 7.56 -25.05
CA LEU A 5 -4.25 6.44 -24.68
C LEU A 5 -3.20 6.87 -23.63
N ILE A 6 -2.62 8.05 -23.79
CA ILE A 6 -1.65 8.61 -22.85
C ILE A 6 -2.31 8.83 -21.48
N GLU A 7 -3.52 9.38 -21.44
CA GLU A 7 -4.30 9.54 -20.21
C GLU A 7 -4.55 8.19 -19.51
N GLY A 8 -4.94 7.15 -20.26
CA GLY A 8 -5.15 5.81 -19.71
C GLY A 8 -3.87 5.21 -19.11
N ILE A 9 -2.73 5.36 -19.78
CA ILE A 9 -1.43 4.88 -19.30
C ILE A 9 -1.03 5.62 -18.02
N LEU A 10 -1.15 6.95 -18.00
CA LEU A 10 -0.83 7.76 -16.82
C LEU A 10 -1.69 7.37 -15.62
N TRP A 11 -2.98 7.15 -15.84
CA TRP A 11 -3.89 6.73 -14.77
C TRP A 11 -3.57 5.34 -14.23
N LEU A 12 -3.20 4.40 -15.10
CA LEU A 12 -2.73 3.07 -14.68
C LEU A 12 -1.45 3.17 -13.84
N ILE A 13 -0.46 3.94 -14.31
CA ILE A 13 0.80 4.17 -13.58
C ILE A 13 0.52 4.78 -12.22
N PHE A 14 -0.33 5.81 -12.17
CA PHE A 14 -0.71 6.48 -10.92
C PHE A 14 -1.35 5.50 -9.93
N ARG A 15 -2.29 4.65 -10.39
CA ARG A 15 -2.89 3.61 -9.55
C ARG A 15 -1.86 2.60 -9.04
N CYS A 16 -0.96 2.15 -9.90
CA CYS A 16 0.12 1.25 -9.50
C CYS A 16 1.00 1.89 -8.40
N ILE A 17 1.36 3.16 -8.56
CA ILE A 17 2.17 3.89 -7.57
C ILE A 17 1.42 3.98 -6.24
N ILE A 18 0.14 4.36 -6.24
CA ILE A 18 -0.68 4.43 -5.02
C ILE A 18 -0.74 3.06 -4.33
N GLN A 19 -0.99 2.01 -5.10
CA GLN A 19 -1.10 0.65 -4.56
C GLN A 19 0.22 0.19 -3.93
N ILE A 20 1.35 0.45 -4.59
CA ILE A 20 2.68 0.18 -4.05
C ILE A 20 2.88 0.95 -2.74
N LEU A 21 2.61 2.26 -2.72
CA LEU A 21 2.76 3.08 -1.51
C LEU A 21 1.90 2.54 -0.37
N CYS A 22 0.62 2.25 -0.61
CA CYS A 22 -0.28 1.71 0.41
C CYS A 22 0.19 0.34 0.92
N PHE A 23 0.59 -0.56 0.03
CA PHE A 23 1.09 -1.88 0.41
C PHE A 23 2.32 -1.79 1.32
N TYR A 24 3.36 -1.05 0.91
CA TYR A 24 4.60 -0.93 1.68
C TYR A 24 4.39 -0.19 3.00
N THR A 25 3.61 0.91 3.01
CA THR A 25 3.28 1.61 4.25
C THR A 25 2.54 0.71 5.22
N GLY A 26 1.57 -0.07 4.74
CA GLY A 26 0.84 -1.03 5.57
C GLY A 26 1.72 -2.14 6.15
N GLU A 27 2.64 -2.68 5.36
CA GLU A 27 3.63 -3.67 5.85
C GLU A 27 4.53 -3.08 6.94
N ILE A 28 4.98 -1.83 6.78
CA ILE A 28 5.78 -1.13 7.79
C ILE A 28 4.98 -0.98 9.08
N ILE A 29 3.72 -0.53 8.98
CA ILE A 29 2.82 -0.37 10.14
C ILE A 29 2.63 -1.72 10.85
N ILE A 30 2.35 -2.79 10.11
CA ILE A 30 2.22 -4.13 10.70
C ILE A 30 3.50 -4.58 11.38
N SER A 31 4.66 -4.35 10.76
CA SER A 31 5.97 -4.71 11.34
C SER A 31 6.21 -3.95 12.65
N ILE A 32 5.91 -2.65 12.69
CA ILE A 32 6.02 -1.81 13.90
C ILE A 32 5.05 -2.28 14.98
N LEU A 33 3.77 -2.49 14.65
CA LEU A 33 2.74 -2.93 15.60
C LEU A 33 3.01 -4.32 16.17
N THR A 34 3.71 -5.16 15.43
CA THR A 34 4.13 -6.49 15.90
C THR A 34 5.50 -6.48 16.59
N ALA A 35 6.10 -5.31 16.81
CA ALA A 35 7.44 -5.14 17.37
C ALA A 35 8.51 -6.00 16.65
N GLY A 36 8.40 -6.09 15.32
CA GLY A 36 9.29 -6.91 14.49
C GLY A 36 9.07 -8.42 14.58
N LYS A 37 8.10 -8.92 15.37
CA LYS A 37 7.75 -10.35 15.43
C LYS A 37 7.24 -10.84 14.08
N LYS A 38 6.51 -9.99 13.34
CA LYS A 38 6.13 -10.27 11.97
C LYS A 38 7.08 -9.52 11.04
N LYS A 39 7.98 -10.27 10.42
CA LYS A 39 8.87 -9.74 9.39
C LYS A 39 8.06 -9.23 8.19
N PRO A 40 8.48 -8.11 7.58
CA PRO A 40 7.86 -7.64 6.36
C PRO A 40 8.05 -8.65 5.23
N ARG A 41 7.08 -8.72 4.31
CA ARG A 41 7.02 -9.82 3.34
C ARG A 41 8.07 -9.81 2.24
N TRP A 42 8.77 -8.71 2.02
CA TRP A 42 9.96 -8.72 1.16
C TRP A 42 11.10 -9.57 1.75
N ASP A 43 11.01 -9.96 3.02
CA ASP A 43 11.97 -10.85 3.72
C ASP A 43 11.43 -12.31 3.84
N TYR A 44 10.24 -12.62 3.31
CA TYR A 44 9.70 -13.98 3.32
C TYR A 44 10.19 -14.77 2.10
N SER A 45 11.06 -15.76 2.33
CA SER A 45 11.44 -16.75 1.32
C SER A 45 10.26 -17.70 1.05
N SER A 46 9.72 -17.66 -0.17
CA SER A 46 9.00 -18.69 -0.98
C SER A 46 8.02 -19.71 -0.37
N ASP A 47 7.88 -19.86 0.95
CA ASP A 47 7.12 -20.93 1.63
C ASP A 47 5.66 -20.59 1.94
N THR A 48 5.22 -19.36 1.66
CA THR A 48 3.82 -18.97 1.86
C THR A 48 2.96 -19.34 0.67
N SER A 49 1.88 -20.10 0.92
CA SER A 49 0.85 -20.39 -0.09
C SER A 49 0.37 -19.10 -0.77
N VAL A 50 0.26 -19.11 -2.09
CA VAL A 50 -0.12 -17.97 -2.94
C VAL A 50 -1.39 -17.25 -2.42
N THR A 51 -2.41 -18.00 -2.00
CA THR A 51 -3.65 -17.42 -1.46
C THR A 51 -3.41 -16.60 -0.19
N LYS A 52 -2.62 -17.12 0.77
CA LYS A 52 -2.28 -16.38 1.99
C LYS A 52 -1.47 -15.11 1.68
N PHE A 53 -0.59 -15.18 0.68
CA PHE A 53 0.17 -14.02 0.24
C PHE A 53 -0.77 -12.90 -0.25
N TYR A 54 -1.71 -13.21 -1.14
CA TYR A 54 -2.67 -12.24 -1.66
C TYR A 54 -3.58 -11.67 -0.57
N VAL A 55 -4.16 -12.51 0.30
CA VAL A 55 -5.07 -12.05 1.37
C VAL A 55 -4.34 -11.11 2.32
N LEU A 56 -3.14 -11.48 2.76
CA LEU A 56 -2.34 -10.60 3.60
C LEU A 56 -1.97 -9.32 2.85
N ALA A 57 -1.71 -9.37 1.54
CA ALA A 57 -1.27 -8.21 0.76
C ALA A 57 -2.38 -7.19 0.66
N GLU A 58 -3.60 -7.68 0.47
CA GLU A 58 -4.81 -6.87 0.52
C GLU A 58 -4.95 -6.20 1.89
N ILE A 59 -4.82 -6.96 2.99
CA ILE A 59 -4.90 -6.41 4.36
C ILE A 59 -3.89 -5.27 4.57
N SER A 60 -2.63 -5.47 4.17
CA SER A 60 -1.61 -4.42 4.31
C SER A 60 -1.92 -3.21 3.45
N THR A 61 -2.39 -3.41 2.22
CA THR A 61 -2.80 -2.31 1.35
C THR A 61 -3.90 -1.48 1.99
N TRP A 62 -4.91 -2.11 2.59
CA TRP A 62 -5.98 -1.41 3.31
C TRP A 62 -5.48 -0.65 4.54
N ILE A 63 -4.56 -1.23 5.32
CA ILE A 63 -3.96 -0.55 6.47
C ILE A 63 -3.20 0.70 6.02
N GLY A 64 -2.38 0.59 4.98
CA GLY A 64 -1.67 1.74 4.41
C GLY A 64 -2.61 2.79 3.84
N PHE A 65 -3.69 2.37 3.17
CA PHE A 65 -4.71 3.27 2.65
C PHE A 65 -5.39 4.09 3.76
N VAL A 66 -5.82 3.41 4.84
CA VAL A 66 -6.40 4.08 6.01
C VAL A 66 -5.41 5.05 6.65
N PHE A 67 -4.15 4.66 6.80
CA PHE A 67 -3.09 5.53 7.31
C PHE A 67 -2.94 6.81 6.48
N TRP A 68 -2.92 6.69 5.14
CA TRP A 68 -2.79 7.86 4.27
C TRP A 68 -4.03 8.76 4.29
N ILE A 69 -5.25 8.21 4.37
CA ILE A 69 -6.47 9.02 4.58
C ILE A 69 -6.36 9.84 5.86
N PHE A 70 -5.98 9.21 6.98
CA PHE A 70 -5.82 9.90 8.25
C PHE A 70 -4.72 10.97 8.18
N THR A 71 -3.60 10.65 7.55
CA THR A 71 -2.46 11.57 7.41
C THR A 71 -2.82 12.79 6.58
N ILE A 72 -3.46 12.59 5.42
CA ILE A 72 -3.91 13.68 4.55
C ILE A 72 -4.98 14.51 5.26
N GLY A 73 -5.96 13.87 5.91
CA GLY A 73 -6.99 14.57 6.67
C GLY A 73 -6.42 15.39 7.84
N PHE A 74 -5.41 14.86 8.53
CA PHE A 74 -4.72 15.57 9.60
C PHE A 74 -3.91 16.76 9.09
N ILE A 75 -3.14 16.59 8.01
CA ILE A 75 -2.38 17.68 7.38
C ILE A 75 -3.35 18.77 6.89
N ALA A 76 -4.43 18.39 6.19
CA ALA A 76 -5.42 19.34 5.71
C ALA A 76 -6.04 20.15 6.87
N ARG A 77 -6.30 19.50 8.02
CA ARG A 77 -6.78 20.19 9.22
C ARG A 77 -5.76 21.18 9.81
N LEU A 78 -4.46 20.91 9.71
CA LEU A 78 -3.42 21.80 10.22
C LEU A 78 -3.18 23.02 9.32
N MET A 79 -3.56 22.95 8.05
CA MET A 79 -3.37 24.02 7.07
C MET A 79 -4.56 25.00 7.01
N ILE A 80 -5.64 24.73 7.73
CA ILE A 80 -6.84 25.57 7.88
C ILE A 80 -6.77 26.25 9.25
#